data_AF-A0A6P7N727-F1
#
_entry.id   AF-A0A6P7N727-F1
#
_cell.length_a   1.000
_cell.length_b   1.000
_cell.length_c   1.000
_cell.angle_alpha   90.00
_cell.angle_beta   90.00
_cell.angle_gamma   90.00
#
_symmetry.space_group_name_H-M   'P 1'
#
loop_
_entity.id
_entity.type
_entity.pdbx_description
1 polymer ?
#
loop_
_entity_poly.entity_id
_entity_poly.type
_entity_poly.pdbx_seq_one_letter_code
_entity_poly.pdbx_strand_id
1 'polypeptide(L)'
;MDGDDKKRGTEGGKTGNQTTEDAGDEDKWTKNKHNKLEKESSEKEPSKRKSRSCRWRNGCALSERIAINVSGMRYETHLRTLSQFPDSLLGDPKRRLRYFDPLRNELFLDRSRVCFDAILYFYQSGGRLRRPTNIPLDIFLEELRFYELGEETISRFKEDEGFIKEEERPLPTNNLQRRLWMLFEYPESSSGARIIAIISVMVIVISILIFCLETLPEFRNEKEQREQYTTVPHPTIANETILIPPVFNPFLDPFFIVETICICWFSFELVMRFLCAPSKVHFFKDFMNTIDFFAIIPYFITLGTELAKDKGTQPSVSLALIRVIRLVRVFRIFKLSRHSKGLQILGQTLKASLRELALLIFFLFIGVILFSSAVYFAEVDSPKTAFTSIPEAFWWAVVSMTTVGYGDMYPETVGGKLVGSMCAIAGVLTISLPVPVIVSNFSYFYHRETECEDTTEFQHVSTSLWENNQEDDGDDDVMDEGTGNTGDSAPLYGQSSPLNRTQLDQREVNLKQPLVTQV
;
A
#
# COMPACT_ATOMS: atom_id res chain seq x y z
N MET A 1 -29.46 -68.77 11.02
CA MET A 1 -30.79 -68.18 10.77
C MET A 1 -30.56 -66.97 9.87
N ASP A 2 -30.01 -67.17 8.67
CA ASP A 2 -30.66 -67.70 7.43
C ASP A 2 -31.73 -66.70 6.94
N GLY A 3 -31.73 -66.19 5.71
CA GLY A 3 -30.89 -66.43 4.54
C GLY A 3 -31.32 -65.53 3.36
N ASP A 4 -30.55 -65.67 2.27
CA ASP A 4 -30.83 -65.46 0.84
C ASP A 4 -31.84 -64.40 0.36
N ASP A 5 -31.42 -63.55 -0.59
CA ASP A 5 -31.68 -63.88 -1.99
C ASP A 5 -30.87 -63.03 -3.00
N LYS A 6 -30.53 -63.66 -4.13
CA LYS A 6 -29.59 -63.21 -5.16
C LYS A 6 -30.28 -63.26 -6.53
N LYS A 7 -30.14 -62.21 -7.36
CA LYS A 7 -30.23 -62.17 -8.85
C LYS A 7 -30.15 -60.69 -9.28
N ARG A 8 -29.49 -60.24 -10.35
CA ARG A 8 -29.20 -60.86 -11.65
C ARG A 8 -28.09 -60.04 -12.32
N GLY A 9 -27.15 -60.70 -13.00
CA GLY A 9 -26.23 -60.08 -13.95
C GLY A 9 -26.52 -60.53 -15.38
N THR A 10 -26.07 -59.72 -16.36
CA THR A 10 -25.86 -60.05 -17.78
C THR A 10 -24.78 -59.06 -18.26
N GLU A 11 -23.50 -59.43 -18.39
CA GLU A 11 -22.78 -60.16 -19.46
C GLU A 11 -22.54 -59.41 -20.79
N GLY A 12 -21.25 -59.38 -21.18
CA GLY A 12 -20.69 -59.17 -22.53
C GLY A 12 -19.69 -58.00 -22.61
N GLY A 13 -18.40 -58.13 -22.98
CA GLY A 13 -17.57 -59.26 -23.41
C GLY A 13 -16.12 -58.80 -23.73
N LYS A 14 -15.17 -59.64 -23.31
CA LYS A 14 -13.72 -59.83 -23.61
C LYS A 14 -13.03 -59.14 -24.81
N THR A 15 -11.78 -58.69 -24.55
CA THR A 15 -10.46 -59.14 -25.10
C THR A 15 -9.36 -58.55 -24.16
N GLY A 16 -8.46 -59.27 -23.48
CA GLY A 16 -7.31 -60.10 -23.94
C GLY A 16 -6.11 -59.19 -24.31
N ASN A 17 -4.87 -59.29 -23.81
CA ASN A 17 -4.15 -60.16 -22.88
C ASN A 17 -2.79 -59.47 -22.53
N GLN A 18 -2.28 -59.65 -21.29
CA GLN A 18 -0.89 -59.93 -20.81
C GLN A 18 0.35 -59.65 -21.70
N THR A 19 1.59 -59.36 -21.24
CA THR A 19 2.29 -58.90 -20.00
C THR A 19 3.76 -58.62 -20.42
N THR A 20 4.49 -57.84 -19.60
CA THR A 20 5.97 -57.81 -19.35
C THR A 20 6.97 -57.51 -20.48
N GLU A 21 7.75 -56.42 -20.36
CA GLU A 21 9.18 -56.42 -19.96
C GLU A 21 9.83 -55.01 -20.03
N ASP A 22 10.60 -54.70 -18.96
CA ASP A 22 11.82 -53.87 -18.82
C ASP A 22 11.99 -52.38 -19.17
N ALA A 23 12.86 -51.78 -18.33
CA ALA A 23 13.62 -50.51 -18.41
C ALA A 23 12.84 -49.19 -18.17
N GLY A 24 13.24 -48.27 -17.27
CA GLY A 24 14.55 -48.05 -16.68
C GLY A 24 15.45 -47.16 -17.53
N ASP A 25 14.97 -46.01 -18.03
CA ASP A 25 15.81 -44.89 -18.52
C ASP A 25 14.94 -43.73 -19.04
N GLU A 26 14.46 -42.81 -18.19
CA GLU A 26 13.97 -41.49 -18.67
C GLU A 26 14.38 -40.28 -17.81
N ASP A 27 15.30 -40.46 -16.85
CA ASP A 27 15.91 -39.35 -16.08
C ASP A 27 17.27 -38.88 -16.62
N LYS A 28 17.60 -39.20 -17.88
CA LYS A 28 18.88 -38.87 -18.54
C LYS A 28 18.81 -37.94 -19.74
N TRP A 29 17.63 -37.44 -20.13
CA TRP A 29 17.51 -36.64 -21.37
C TRP A 29 17.65 -35.12 -21.18
N THR A 30 17.48 -34.56 -19.98
CA THR A 30 17.57 -33.10 -19.77
C THR A 30 18.97 -32.60 -19.38
N LYS A 31 19.90 -33.50 -19.05
CA LYS A 31 21.29 -33.16 -18.68
C LYS A 31 22.26 -33.07 -19.86
N ASN A 32 21.87 -33.55 -21.05
CA ASN A 32 22.78 -33.64 -22.21
C ASN A 32 22.59 -32.54 -23.27
N LYS A 33 21.64 -31.61 -23.07
CA LYS A 33 21.40 -30.49 -23.99
C LYS A 33 22.07 -29.18 -23.55
N HIS A 34 22.54 -29.09 -22.30
CA HIS A 34 23.25 -27.91 -21.79
C HIS A 34 24.78 -27.96 -21.97
N ASN A 35 25.36 -29.16 -22.12
CA ASN A 35 26.80 -29.35 -22.35
C ASN A 35 27.24 -29.19 -23.82
N LYS A 36 26.35 -28.74 -24.71
CA LYS A 36 26.62 -28.61 -26.17
C LYS A 36 26.38 -27.18 -26.70
N LEU A 37 26.59 -26.17 -25.85
CA LEU A 37 26.59 -24.75 -26.25
C LEU A 37 27.77 -23.94 -25.65
N GLU A 38 28.64 -24.54 -24.83
CA GLU A 38 29.87 -23.90 -24.33
C GLU A 38 31.15 -24.34 -25.07
N LYS A 39 31.04 -24.99 -26.23
CA LYS A 39 32.21 -25.54 -26.94
C LYS A 39 32.46 -24.99 -28.35
N GLU A 40 31.87 -23.86 -28.71
CA GLU A 40 32.15 -23.14 -29.95
C GLU A 40 32.24 -21.62 -29.70
N SER A 41 33.34 -21.18 -29.07
CA SER A 41 33.87 -19.81 -29.21
C SER A 41 35.27 -19.72 -28.61
N SER A 42 36.19 -20.55 -29.08
CA SER A 42 37.61 -20.33 -28.81
C SER A 42 38.46 -20.77 -30.00
N GLU A 43 38.72 -19.82 -30.90
CA GLU A 43 39.95 -19.83 -31.68
C GLU A 43 40.59 -18.44 -31.73
N LYS A 44 41.85 -18.43 -31.27
CA LYS A 44 43.02 -17.64 -31.71
C LYS A 44 43.12 -16.15 -31.34
N GLU A 45 43.99 -15.88 -30.35
CA GLU A 45 44.85 -14.69 -30.36
C GLU A 45 46.35 -15.07 -30.22
N PRO A 46 47.28 -14.23 -30.74
CA PRO A 46 48.67 -14.58 -30.97
C PRO A 46 49.61 -14.33 -29.77
N SER A 47 50.87 -14.70 -29.98
CA SER A 47 51.88 -14.98 -28.97
C SER A 47 52.51 -13.78 -28.24
N LYS A 48 52.80 -14.01 -26.94
CA LYS A 48 53.98 -13.59 -26.14
C LYS A 48 54.29 -12.09 -26.01
N ARG A 49 54.11 -11.58 -24.79
CA ARG A 49 55.17 -10.85 -24.06
C ARG A 49 55.10 -11.19 -22.56
N LYS A 50 56.18 -11.78 -22.05
CA LYS A 50 56.37 -12.11 -20.63
C LYS A 50 56.49 -10.82 -19.82
N SER A 51 55.51 -10.52 -18.97
CA SER A 51 55.72 -9.69 -17.77
C SER A 51 55.43 -10.55 -16.54
N ARG A 52 56.33 -10.45 -15.56
CA ARG A 52 56.44 -11.34 -14.40
C ARG A 52 55.23 -11.11 -13.48
N SER A 53 54.32 -12.08 -13.40
CA SER A 53 53.30 -12.13 -12.34
C SER A 53 53.47 -13.41 -11.55
N CYS A 54 53.60 -13.26 -10.23
CA CYS A 54 53.74 -14.34 -9.27
C CYS A 54 52.53 -15.28 -9.36
N ARG A 55 52.78 -16.50 -9.83
CA ARG A 55 51.80 -17.58 -9.91
C ARG A 55 51.59 -18.15 -8.50
N TRP A 56 50.61 -17.59 -7.78
CA TRP A 56 50.17 -18.11 -6.49
C TRP A 56 49.67 -19.55 -6.66
N ARG A 57 50.24 -20.46 -5.87
CA ARG A 57 50.07 -21.91 -5.98
C ARG A 57 48.76 -22.32 -5.30
N ASN A 58 47.85 -22.91 -6.07
CA ASN A 58 46.50 -23.31 -5.68
C ASN A 58 46.46 -24.19 -4.42
N GLY A 59 45.62 -23.81 -3.46
CA GLY A 59 45.25 -24.58 -2.25
C GLY A 59 45.59 -23.89 -0.92
N CYS A 60 46.79 -23.34 -0.77
CA CYS A 60 47.27 -22.82 0.51
C CYS A 60 46.91 -21.34 0.77
N ALA A 61 46.74 -20.53 -0.28
CA ALA A 61 46.50 -19.08 -0.18
C ALA A 61 45.10 -18.70 0.34
N LEU A 62 44.10 -19.58 0.21
CA LEU A 62 42.74 -19.32 0.70
C LEU A 62 42.60 -19.52 2.23
N SER A 63 43.57 -20.20 2.85
CA SER A 63 43.61 -20.39 4.30
C SER A 63 44.33 -19.24 5.03
N GLU A 64 44.95 -18.34 4.26
CA GLU A 64 45.65 -17.15 4.74
C GLU A 64 44.69 -16.20 5.48
N ARG A 65 45.17 -15.64 6.59
CA ARG A 65 44.42 -14.67 7.37
C ARG A 65 44.73 -13.26 6.88
N ILE A 66 43.71 -12.44 6.81
CA ILE A 66 43.82 -11.02 6.49
C ILE A 66 43.35 -10.21 7.69
N ALA A 67 44.11 -9.18 8.03
CA ALA A 67 43.76 -8.22 9.06
C ALA A 67 43.05 -7.02 8.44
N ILE A 68 41.97 -6.58 9.08
CA ILE A 68 41.16 -5.45 8.67
C ILE A 68 41.03 -4.51 9.87
N ASN A 69 41.64 -3.34 9.76
CA ASN A 69 41.62 -2.29 10.75
C ASN A 69 40.55 -1.26 10.38
N VAL A 70 39.48 -1.20 11.17
CA VAL A 70 38.38 -0.25 10.99
C VAL A 70 38.50 0.85 12.03
N SER A 71 38.95 2.03 11.59
CA SER A 71 39.25 3.22 12.40
C SER A 71 40.00 2.90 13.70
N GLY A 72 40.96 1.96 13.69
CA GLY A 72 41.75 1.56 14.85
C GLY A 72 41.34 0.25 15.52
N MET A 73 40.15 -0.30 15.21
CA MET A 73 39.73 -1.62 15.69
C MET A 73 40.18 -2.70 14.70
N ARG A 74 41.02 -3.62 15.17
CA ARG A 74 41.58 -4.69 14.33
C ARG A 74 40.72 -5.95 14.36
N TYR A 75 40.27 -6.35 13.18
CA TYR A 75 39.55 -7.59 12.90
C TYR A 75 40.43 -8.54 12.11
N GLU A 76 40.19 -9.85 12.25
CA GLU A 76 40.89 -10.88 11.48
C GLU A 76 39.91 -11.89 10.91
N THR A 77 40.09 -12.26 9.65
CA THR A 77 39.30 -13.29 8.99
C THR A 77 40.15 -14.06 7.98
N HIS A 78 39.63 -15.17 7.48
CA HIS A 78 40.30 -15.92 6.42
C HIS A 78 39.96 -15.34 5.04
N LEU A 79 40.93 -15.37 4.13
CA LEU A 79 40.73 -14.90 2.76
C LEU A 79 39.59 -15.63 2.06
N ARG A 80 39.44 -16.95 2.30
CA ARG A 80 38.30 -17.75 1.80
C ARG A 80 36.93 -17.19 2.20
N THR A 81 36.83 -16.59 3.38
CA THR A 81 35.56 -16.05 3.91
C THR A 81 35.14 -14.83 3.11
N LEU A 82 36.10 -13.96 2.77
CA LEU A 82 35.85 -12.80 1.91
C LEU A 82 35.59 -13.22 0.45
N SER A 83 36.33 -14.20 -0.04
CA SER A 83 36.18 -14.73 -1.41
C SER A 83 34.83 -15.41 -1.67
N GLN A 84 34.01 -15.64 -0.65
CA GLN A 84 32.64 -16.13 -0.81
C GLN A 84 31.74 -15.13 -1.56
N PHE A 85 32.05 -13.84 -1.48
CA PHE A 85 31.29 -12.76 -2.15
C PHE A 85 32.23 -11.93 -3.02
N PRO A 86 32.65 -12.43 -4.20
CA PRO A 86 33.69 -11.82 -5.02
C PRO A 86 33.32 -10.43 -5.57
N ASP A 87 32.03 -10.13 -5.71
CA ASP A 87 31.53 -8.86 -6.25
C ASP A 87 31.52 -7.70 -5.23
N SER A 88 31.80 -8.01 -3.95
CA SER A 88 31.90 -7.04 -2.86
C SER A 88 33.28 -6.39 -2.76
N LEU A 89 33.36 -5.23 -2.09
CA LEU A 89 34.61 -4.48 -1.91
C LEU A 89 35.70 -5.34 -1.26
N LEU A 90 35.36 -6.08 -0.20
CA LEU A 90 36.33 -6.92 0.53
C LEU A 90 36.59 -8.27 -0.15
N GLY A 91 35.65 -8.76 -0.97
CA GLY A 91 35.80 -9.98 -1.73
C GLY A 91 36.72 -9.81 -2.94
N ASP A 92 36.61 -8.70 -3.67
CA ASP A 92 37.41 -8.40 -4.85
C ASP A 92 38.86 -8.00 -4.44
N PRO A 93 39.88 -8.78 -4.85
CA PRO A 93 41.27 -8.45 -4.58
C PRO A 93 41.69 -7.07 -5.12
N LYS A 94 41.12 -6.61 -6.24
CA LYS A 94 41.48 -5.32 -6.85
C LYS A 94 40.91 -4.14 -6.06
N ARG A 95 39.65 -4.24 -5.65
CA ARG A 95 38.97 -3.15 -4.91
C ARG A 95 39.56 -2.98 -3.52
N ARG A 96 39.78 -4.07 -2.77
CA ARG A 96 40.37 -3.98 -1.44
C ARG A 96 41.83 -3.53 -1.43
N LEU A 97 42.59 -3.76 -2.52
CA LEU A 97 44.00 -3.34 -2.60
C LEU A 97 44.17 -1.82 -2.40
N ARG A 98 43.15 -1.02 -2.77
CA ARG A 98 43.11 0.43 -2.54
C ARG A 98 43.25 0.81 -1.06
N TYR A 99 42.83 -0.08 -0.15
CA TYR A 99 42.81 0.14 1.30
C TYR A 99 43.93 -0.60 2.02
N PHE A 100 44.86 -1.23 1.30
CA PHE A 100 45.89 -2.07 1.90
C PHE A 100 47.11 -1.25 2.32
N ASP A 101 47.47 -1.33 3.60
CA ASP A 101 48.71 -0.76 4.15
C ASP A 101 49.84 -1.82 4.12
N PRO A 102 50.86 -1.67 3.26
CA PRO A 102 51.95 -2.64 3.15
C PRO A 102 52.90 -2.64 4.36
N LEU A 103 52.94 -1.55 5.15
CA LEU A 103 53.82 -1.47 6.32
C LEU A 103 53.28 -2.29 7.49
N ARG A 104 51.96 -2.31 7.64
CA ARG A 104 51.25 -2.99 8.73
C ARG A 104 50.65 -4.33 8.31
N ASN A 105 50.69 -4.64 7.01
CA ASN A 105 50.09 -5.83 6.41
C ASN A 105 48.61 -5.98 6.82
N GLU A 106 47.85 -4.88 6.72
CA GLU A 106 46.42 -4.82 7.07
C GLU A 106 45.64 -3.94 6.10
N LEU A 107 44.33 -4.16 5.99
CA LEU A 107 43.41 -3.25 5.31
C LEU A 107 42.99 -2.16 6.28
N PHE A 108 43.17 -0.88 5.95
CA PHE A 108 42.72 0.24 6.78
C PHE A 108 41.47 0.90 6.18
N LEU A 109 40.40 0.95 6.98
CA LEU A 109 39.11 1.53 6.61
C LEU A 109 38.71 2.58 7.65
N ASP A 110 38.61 3.83 7.25
CA ASP A 110 38.13 4.90 8.14
C ASP A 110 36.60 4.97 8.11
N ARG A 111 35.94 4.05 8.83
CA ARG A 111 34.49 3.78 8.76
C ARG A 111 33.92 3.41 10.13
N SER A 112 32.60 3.29 10.23
CA SER A 112 31.93 2.92 11.48
C SER A 112 32.35 1.53 11.98
N ARG A 113 33.02 1.51 13.14
CA ARG A 113 33.47 0.28 13.83
C ARG A 113 32.30 -0.63 14.19
N VAL A 114 31.19 -0.02 14.63
CA VAL A 114 30.01 -0.73 15.15
C VAL A 114 29.25 -1.43 14.02
N CYS A 115 29.23 -0.84 12.82
CA CYS A 115 28.61 -1.47 11.64
C CYS A 115 29.44 -2.65 11.14
N PHE A 116 30.76 -2.58 11.25
CA PHE A 116 31.65 -3.58 10.66
C PHE A 116 31.48 -4.98 11.26
N ASP A 117 31.09 -5.11 12.52
CA ASP A 117 30.80 -6.41 13.13
C ASP A 117 29.74 -7.18 12.34
N ALA A 118 28.64 -6.51 11.96
CA ALA A 118 27.58 -7.10 11.17
C ALA A 118 28.02 -7.41 9.74
N ILE A 119 28.85 -6.55 9.15
CA ILE A 119 29.37 -6.74 7.79
C ILE A 119 30.36 -7.90 7.73
N LEU A 120 31.24 -8.04 8.71
CA LEU A 120 32.15 -9.17 8.79
C LEU A 120 31.37 -10.47 9.03
N TYR A 121 30.35 -10.43 9.90
CA TYR A 121 29.48 -11.57 10.15
C TYR A 121 28.69 -12.01 8.91
N PHE A 122 28.33 -11.09 8.01
CA PHE A 122 27.72 -11.43 6.72
C PHE A 122 28.60 -12.38 5.90
N TYR A 123 29.91 -12.11 5.80
CA TYR A 123 30.84 -13.03 5.13
C TYR A 123 30.98 -14.35 5.90
N GLN A 124 31.10 -14.29 7.23
CA GLN A 124 31.29 -15.50 8.06
C GLN A 124 30.10 -16.45 8.06
N SER A 125 28.89 -15.90 8.05
CA SER A 125 27.63 -16.65 8.05
C SER A 125 27.22 -17.11 6.66
N GLY A 126 27.92 -16.67 5.61
CA GLY A 126 27.59 -16.95 4.22
C GLY A 126 26.34 -16.21 3.74
N GLY A 127 26.07 -15.02 4.28
CA GLY A 127 25.05 -14.11 3.73
C GLY A 127 24.01 -13.59 4.73
N ARG A 128 24.12 -13.87 6.03
CA ARG A 128 23.16 -13.33 7.03
C ARG A 128 23.56 -11.92 7.40
N LEU A 129 22.67 -10.97 7.15
CA LEU A 129 22.87 -9.56 7.48
C LEU A 129 21.82 -9.11 8.50
N ARG A 130 22.26 -8.52 9.60
CA ARG A 130 21.38 -7.96 10.63
C ARG A 130 21.97 -6.64 11.11
N ARG A 131 21.15 -5.60 11.15
CA ARG A 131 21.58 -4.29 11.65
C ARG A 131 21.76 -4.34 13.17
N PRO A 132 22.85 -3.79 13.72
CA PRO A 132 22.97 -3.58 15.15
C PRO A 132 21.87 -2.63 15.67
N THR A 133 21.23 -2.98 16.80
CA THR A 133 20.03 -2.27 17.29
C THR A 133 20.27 -0.81 17.66
N ASN A 134 21.52 -0.44 17.95
CA ASN A 134 21.96 0.90 18.32
C ASN A 134 22.33 1.79 17.11
N ILE A 135 22.24 1.29 15.88
CA ILE A 135 22.64 2.01 14.68
C ILE A 135 21.40 2.38 13.86
N PRO A 136 21.20 3.66 13.52
CA PRO A 136 20.18 4.10 12.57
C PRO A 136 20.23 3.35 11.23
N LEU A 137 19.07 3.17 10.59
CA LEU A 137 18.94 2.37 9.37
C LEU A 137 19.70 2.99 8.19
N ASP A 138 19.58 4.29 8.01
CA ASP A 138 20.25 5.12 7.00
C ASP A 138 21.78 4.96 7.08
N ILE A 139 22.36 5.12 8.28
CA ILE A 139 23.80 4.95 8.51
C ILE A 139 24.24 3.53 8.15
N PHE A 140 23.46 2.51 8.54
CA PHE A 140 23.81 1.14 8.21
C PHE A 140 23.73 0.87 6.69
N LEU A 141 22.69 1.38 6.00
CA LEU A 141 22.55 1.29 4.54
C LEU A 141 23.71 1.96 3.79
N GLU A 142 24.22 3.09 4.29
CA GLU A 142 25.42 3.74 3.75
C GLU A 142 26.66 2.86 3.85
N GLU A 143 26.83 2.14 4.96
CA GLU A 143 27.90 1.15 5.09
C GLU A 143 27.70 0.00 4.11
N LEU A 144 26.48 -0.56 3.98
CA LEU A 144 26.22 -1.65 3.03
C LEU A 144 26.56 -1.26 1.59
N ARG A 145 26.26 -0.02 1.20
CA ARG A 145 26.62 0.56 -0.10
C ARG A 145 28.13 0.72 -0.24
N PHE A 146 28.82 1.24 0.78
CA PHE A 146 30.27 1.40 0.76
C PHE A 146 31.01 0.06 0.62
N TYR A 147 30.57 -0.98 1.32
CA TYR A 147 31.18 -2.32 1.19
C TYR A 147 30.69 -3.08 -0.05
N GLU A 148 29.82 -2.48 -0.85
CA GLU A 148 29.33 -2.99 -2.13
C GLU A 148 28.74 -4.41 -2.01
N LEU A 149 27.93 -4.68 -0.97
CA LEU A 149 27.37 -6.03 -0.74
C LEU A 149 26.34 -6.48 -1.80
N GLY A 150 26.04 -5.62 -2.78
CA GLY A 150 25.13 -5.86 -3.89
C GLY A 150 23.68 -5.45 -3.59
N GLU A 151 22.98 -4.98 -4.64
CA GLU A 151 21.59 -4.52 -4.54
C GLU A 151 20.62 -5.63 -4.10
N GLU A 152 20.88 -6.88 -4.46
CA GLU A 152 20.05 -8.01 -4.03
C GLU A 152 20.13 -8.22 -2.51
N THR A 153 21.34 -8.15 -1.94
CA THR A 153 21.56 -8.26 -0.49
C THR A 153 20.90 -7.10 0.24
N ILE A 154 21.05 -5.88 -0.27
CA ILE A 154 20.44 -4.67 0.29
C ILE A 154 18.90 -4.76 0.21
N SER A 155 18.33 -5.28 -0.88
CA SER A 155 16.89 -5.49 -1.03
C SER A 155 16.37 -6.50 0.00
N ARG A 156 17.05 -7.64 0.16
CA ARG A 156 16.68 -8.65 1.18
C ARG A 156 16.78 -8.10 2.59
N PHE A 157 17.81 -7.30 2.87
CA PHE A 157 17.97 -6.63 4.16
C PHE A 157 16.84 -5.63 4.43
N LYS A 158 16.46 -4.82 3.44
CA LYS A 158 15.31 -3.92 3.54
C LYS A 158 14.03 -4.68 3.84
N GLU A 159 13.78 -5.79 3.14
CA GLU A 159 12.62 -6.66 3.40
C GLU A 159 12.63 -7.23 4.83
N ASP A 160 13.78 -7.68 5.32
CA ASP A 160 13.95 -8.20 6.69
C ASP A 160 13.76 -7.13 7.78
N GLU A 161 14.11 -5.87 7.49
CA GLU A 161 13.84 -4.71 8.36
C GLU A 161 12.37 -4.23 8.26
N GLY A 162 11.56 -4.85 7.41
CA GLY A 162 10.13 -4.53 7.24
C GLY A 162 9.83 -3.56 6.10
N PHE A 163 10.81 -3.17 5.30
CA PHE A 163 10.60 -2.37 4.09
C PHE A 163 10.21 -3.29 2.94
N ILE A 164 8.91 -3.51 2.79
CA ILE A 164 8.34 -4.20 1.62
C ILE A 164 8.74 -3.40 0.38
N LYS A 165 9.37 -4.06 -0.60
CA LYS A 165 9.70 -3.46 -1.89
C LYS A 165 8.45 -2.81 -2.48
N GLU A 166 8.50 -1.50 -2.71
CA GLU A 166 7.43 -0.81 -3.43
C GLU A 166 7.29 -1.47 -4.80
N GLU A 167 6.10 -1.99 -5.08
CA GLU A 167 5.80 -2.57 -6.38
C GLU A 167 5.83 -1.42 -7.39
N GLU A 168 6.92 -1.33 -8.16
CA GLU A 168 7.11 -0.28 -9.17
C GLU A 168 5.91 -0.29 -10.12
N ARG A 169 5.06 0.74 -10.01
CA ARG A 169 3.88 0.86 -10.86
C ARG A 169 4.35 1.13 -12.29
N PRO A 170 4.11 0.21 -13.25
CA PRO A 170 4.62 0.37 -14.60
C PRO A 170 4.03 1.64 -15.22
N LEU A 171 4.87 2.47 -15.84
CA LEU A 171 4.42 3.66 -16.55
C LEU A 171 4.02 3.31 -17.98
N PRO A 172 3.04 4.02 -18.56
CA PRO A 172 2.72 3.86 -19.98
C PRO A 172 3.94 4.19 -20.86
N THR A 173 4.13 3.41 -21.93
CA THR A 173 5.26 3.58 -22.86
C THR A 173 5.13 4.84 -23.72
N ASN A 174 3.91 5.18 -24.13
CA ASN A 174 3.65 6.34 -24.97
C ASN A 174 3.78 7.66 -24.19
N ASN A 175 4.49 8.64 -24.74
CA ASN A 175 4.74 9.93 -24.07
C ASN A 175 3.46 10.69 -23.70
N LEU A 176 2.48 10.76 -24.61
CA LEU A 176 1.22 11.47 -24.38
C LEU A 176 0.37 10.74 -23.33
N GLN A 177 0.32 9.41 -23.42
CA GLN A 177 -0.35 8.54 -22.45
C GLN A 177 0.27 8.66 -21.06
N ARG A 178 1.60 8.70 -20.97
CA ARG A 178 2.33 8.91 -19.71
C ARG A 178 2.03 10.27 -19.11
N ARG A 179 2.06 11.35 -19.91
CA ARG A 179 1.71 12.71 -19.44
C ARG A 179 0.29 12.78 -18.88
N LEU A 180 -0.69 12.22 -19.58
CA LEU A 180 -2.08 12.17 -19.12
C LEU A 180 -2.26 11.27 -17.89
N TRP A 181 -1.57 10.12 -17.86
CA TRP A 181 -1.57 9.25 -16.70
C TRP A 181 -1.02 9.96 -15.46
N MET A 182 0.11 10.66 -15.58
CA MET A 182 0.67 11.48 -14.49
C MET A 182 -0.32 12.56 -14.03
N LEU A 183 -0.99 13.22 -14.97
CA LEU A 183 -1.94 14.30 -14.70
C LEU A 183 -3.15 13.84 -13.87
N PHE A 184 -3.69 12.64 -14.13
CA PHE A 184 -4.90 12.13 -13.47
C PHE A 184 -4.62 11.20 -12.28
N GLU A 185 -3.48 10.49 -12.27
CA GLU A 185 -3.15 9.51 -11.23
C GLU A 185 -2.36 10.12 -10.07
N TYR A 186 -1.45 11.05 -10.37
CA TYR A 186 -0.51 11.62 -9.40
C TYR A 186 -0.70 13.14 -9.26
N PRO A 187 -1.40 13.61 -8.20
CA PRO A 187 -1.64 15.04 -7.98
C PRO A 187 -0.37 15.88 -7.88
N GLU A 188 0.71 15.32 -7.30
CA GLU A 188 1.99 16.02 -7.13
C GLU A 188 2.82 16.12 -8.41
N SER A 189 2.38 15.51 -9.52
CA SER A 189 3.15 15.49 -10.75
C SER A 189 3.29 16.85 -11.42
N SER A 190 2.32 17.74 -11.24
CA SER A 190 2.31 19.08 -11.84
C SER A 190 1.26 19.98 -11.19
N SER A 191 1.41 21.30 -11.33
CA SER A 191 0.39 22.26 -10.86
C SER A 191 -0.99 22.01 -11.51
N GLY A 192 -1.01 21.57 -12.78
CA GLY A 192 -2.25 21.17 -13.46
C GLY A 192 -2.90 19.94 -12.83
N ALA A 193 -2.11 18.94 -12.43
CA ALA A 193 -2.60 17.75 -11.73
C ALA A 193 -3.19 18.11 -10.36
N ARG A 194 -2.55 19.04 -9.64
CA ARG A 194 -3.08 19.57 -8.36
C ARG A 194 -4.44 20.25 -8.54
N ILE A 195 -4.60 21.08 -9.58
CA ILE A 195 -5.89 21.73 -9.88
C ILE A 195 -6.97 20.69 -10.19
N ILE A 196 -6.68 19.69 -11.01
CA ILE A 196 -7.63 18.63 -11.35
C ILE A 196 -8.01 17.82 -10.10
N ALA A 197 -7.04 17.52 -9.22
CA ALA A 197 -7.30 16.84 -7.97
C ALA A 197 -8.22 17.66 -7.05
N ILE A 198 -8.00 18.98 -6.92
CA ILE A 198 -8.86 19.88 -6.15
C ILE A 198 -10.28 19.90 -6.71
N ILE A 199 -10.43 20.04 -8.04
CA ILE A 199 -11.74 20.00 -8.70
C ILE A 199 -12.43 18.66 -8.40
N SER A 200 -11.71 17.55 -8.50
CA SER A 200 -12.27 16.21 -8.27
C SER A 200 -12.74 16.04 -6.83
N VAL A 201 -11.98 16.53 -5.83
CA VAL A 201 -12.42 16.56 -4.43
C VAL A 201 -13.69 17.41 -4.26
N MET A 202 -13.75 18.59 -4.87
CA MET A 202 -14.94 19.46 -4.80
C MET A 202 -16.18 18.79 -5.40
N VAL A 203 -16.05 18.14 -6.57
CA VAL A 203 -17.14 17.39 -7.20
C VAL A 203 -17.59 16.24 -6.30
N ILE A 204 -16.67 15.53 -5.64
CA ILE A 204 -17.02 14.48 -4.67
C ILE A 204 -17.85 15.05 -3.52
N VAL A 205 -17.38 16.14 -2.89
CA VAL A 205 -18.08 16.79 -1.77
C VAL A 205 -19.47 17.27 -2.19
N ILE A 206 -19.58 17.99 -3.31
CA ILE A 206 -20.87 18.45 -3.87
C ILE A 206 -21.81 17.28 -4.10
N SER A 207 -21.29 16.20 -4.71
CA SER A 207 -22.10 15.02 -4.99
C SER A 207 -22.68 14.46 -3.68
N ILE A 208 -21.87 14.28 -2.63
CA ILE A 208 -22.28 13.76 -1.32
C ILE A 208 -23.31 14.67 -0.68
N LEU A 209 -23.07 15.98 -0.66
CA LEU A 209 -23.99 16.96 -0.09
C LEU A 209 -25.37 16.87 -0.75
N ILE A 210 -25.43 16.77 -2.08
CA ILE A 210 -26.69 16.64 -2.82
C ILE A 210 -27.44 15.37 -2.47
N PHE A 211 -26.75 14.24 -2.29
CA PHE A 211 -27.39 13.01 -1.84
C PHE A 211 -27.96 13.14 -0.43
N CYS A 212 -27.26 13.82 0.48
CA CYS A 212 -27.81 14.12 1.79
C CYS A 212 -29.03 15.03 1.69
N LEU A 213 -28.98 16.08 0.87
CA LEU A 213 -30.11 17.01 0.67
C LEU A 213 -31.33 16.32 0.04
N GLU A 214 -31.15 15.40 -0.91
CA GLU A 214 -32.25 14.64 -1.51
C GLU A 214 -33.01 13.79 -0.48
N THR A 215 -32.39 13.44 0.66
CA THR A 215 -33.06 12.70 1.74
C THR A 215 -33.91 13.56 2.68
N LEU A 216 -33.79 14.89 2.61
CA LEU A 216 -34.56 15.80 3.48
C LEU A 216 -36.06 15.75 3.15
N PRO A 217 -36.94 15.79 4.17
CA PRO A 217 -38.37 15.67 3.96
C PRO A 217 -38.94 16.82 3.13
N GLU A 218 -38.41 18.03 3.24
CA GLU A 218 -38.87 19.19 2.46
C GLU A 218 -38.72 18.92 0.95
N PHE A 219 -37.52 18.53 0.52
CA PHE A 219 -37.23 18.26 -0.89
C PHE A 219 -37.88 16.97 -1.39
N ARG A 220 -37.96 15.93 -0.55
CA ARG A 220 -38.64 14.68 -0.90
C ARG A 220 -40.14 14.89 -1.10
N ASN A 221 -40.79 15.62 -0.21
CA ASN A 221 -42.23 15.88 -0.29
C ASN A 221 -42.57 16.77 -1.49
N GLU A 222 -41.75 17.78 -1.80
CA GLU A 222 -41.91 18.58 -3.02
C GLU A 222 -41.77 17.73 -4.29
N LYS A 223 -40.83 16.78 -4.32
CA LYS A 223 -40.65 15.85 -5.42
C LYS A 223 -41.84 14.91 -5.57
N GLU A 224 -42.32 14.31 -4.47
CA GLU A 224 -43.52 13.47 -4.45
C GLU A 224 -44.76 14.23 -4.93
N GLN A 225 -44.94 15.50 -4.54
CA GLN A 225 -46.03 16.34 -5.02
C GLN A 225 -45.95 16.63 -6.53
N ARG A 226 -44.74 16.83 -7.07
CA ARG A 226 -44.52 17.04 -8.52
C ARG A 226 -44.72 15.77 -9.35
N GLU A 227 -44.50 14.60 -8.75
CA GLU A 227 -44.67 13.29 -9.38
C GLU A 227 -46.09 12.72 -9.22
N GLN A 228 -46.96 13.38 -8.45
CA GLN A 228 -48.34 12.95 -8.21
C GLN A 228 -49.26 13.32 -9.39
N TYR A 229 -50.10 12.37 -9.81
CA TYR A 229 -51.12 12.59 -10.85
C TYR A 229 -52.19 13.56 -10.34
N THR A 230 -52.46 14.62 -11.11
CA THR A 230 -53.50 15.60 -10.78
C THR A 230 -54.85 15.08 -11.26
N THR A 231 -55.80 14.87 -10.34
CA THR A 231 -57.18 14.51 -10.68
C THR A 231 -58.00 15.77 -10.92
N VAL A 232 -58.50 15.97 -12.14
CA VAL A 232 -59.42 17.06 -12.47
C VAL A 232 -60.80 16.51 -12.88
N PRO A 233 -61.90 17.22 -12.57
CA PRO A 233 -63.23 16.82 -13.03
C PRO A 233 -63.30 16.74 -14.56
N HIS A 234 -63.95 15.71 -15.08
CA HIS A 234 -64.13 15.52 -16.52
C HIS A 234 -64.95 16.69 -17.08
N PRO A 235 -64.47 17.41 -18.11
CA PRO A 235 -65.08 18.66 -18.58
C PRO A 235 -66.48 18.46 -19.19
N THR A 236 -66.85 17.22 -19.51
CA THR A 236 -68.09 16.88 -20.22
C THR A 236 -68.97 15.86 -19.50
N ILE A 237 -68.46 15.17 -18.46
CA ILE A 237 -69.17 14.09 -17.77
C ILE A 237 -69.20 14.42 -16.28
N ALA A 238 -70.40 14.64 -15.73
CA ALA A 238 -70.54 14.88 -14.30
C ALA A 238 -70.17 13.62 -13.51
N ASN A 239 -69.37 13.78 -12.44
CA ASN A 239 -68.90 12.74 -11.52
C ASN A 239 -67.77 11.82 -12.01
N GLU A 240 -67.12 12.11 -13.14
CA GLU A 240 -65.86 11.45 -13.52
C GLU A 240 -64.67 12.38 -13.31
N THR A 241 -63.52 11.83 -12.90
CA THR A 241 -62.26 12.57 -12.77
C THR A 241 -61.24 12.01 -13.76
N ILE A 242 -60.56 12.89 -14.48
CA ILE A 242 -59.44 12.53 -15.35
C ILE A 242 -58.15 12.61 -14.53
N LEU A 243 -57.35 11.54 -14.57
CA LEU A 243 -55.95 11.59 -14.13
C LEU A 243 -55.13 12.27 -15.22
N ILE A 244 -54.64 13.48 -14.95
CA ILE A 244 -53.63 14.11 -15.80
C ILE A 244 -52.27 13.56 -15.38
N PRO A 245 -51.49 12.96 -16.30
CA PRO A 245 -50.12 12.57 -16.00
C PRO A 245 -49.30 13.82 -15.65
N PRO A 246 -48.44 13.77 -14.62
CA PRO A 246 -47.58 14.88 -14.30
C PRO A 246 -46.69 15.20 -15.51
N VAL A 247 -46.58 16.48 -15.88
CA VAL A 247 -45.63 16.96 -16.89
C VAL A 247 -44.25 17.01 -16.23
N PHE A 248 -43.75 15.85 -15.82
CA PHE A 248 -42.45 15.72 -15.18
C PHE A 248 -41.39 15.47 -16.26
N ASN A 249 -40.54 16.46 -16.51
CA ASN A 249 -39.31 16.27 -17.24
C ASN A 249 -38.18 16.04 -16.22
N PRO A 250 -37.59 14.83 -16.14
CA PRO A 250 -36.47 14.55 -15.23
C PRO A 250 -35.30 15.54 -15.41
N PHE A 251 -35.13 16.05 -16.62
CA PHE A 251 -34.12 17.06 -16.98
C PHE A 251 -34.34 18.45 -16.37
N LEU A 252 -35.47 18.70 -15.72
CA LEU A 252 -35.75 19.95 -15.00
C LEU A 252 -35.54 19.82 -13.48
N ASP A 253 -35.32 18.60 -12.96
CA ASP A 253 -35.01 18.40 -11.54
C ASP A 253 -33.56 18.87 -11.26
N PRO A 254 -33.36 19.92 -10.42
CA PRO A 254 -32.03 20.41 -10.10
C PRO A 254 -31.12 19.32 -9.52
N PHE A 255 -31.67 18.40 -8.73
CA PHE A 255 -30.90 17.29 -8.15
C PHE A 255 -30.41 16.34 -9.23
N PHE A 256 -31.26 16.00 -10.21
CA PHE A 256 -30.89 15.17 -11.34
C PHE A 256 -29.82 15.83 -12.23
N ILE A 257 -29.94 17.14 -12.49
CA ILE A 257 -28.97 17.89 -13.29
C ILE A 257 -27.59 17.86 -12.62
N VAL A 258 -27.51 18.21 -11.34
CA VAL A 258 -26.21 18.26 -10.66
C VAL A 258 -25.65 16.85 -10.46
N GLU A 259 -26.48 15.84 -10.15
CA GLU A 259 -26.04 14.45 -10.13
C GLU A 259 -25.44 14.04 -11.48
N THR A 260 -26.13 14.36 -12.58
CA THR A 260 -25.65 14.08 -13.94
C THR A 260 -24.30 14.75 -14.23
N ILE A 261 -24.13 16.03 -13.87
CA ILE A 261 -22.84 16.73 -14.03
C ILE A 261 -21.73 16.04 -13.23
N CYS A 262 -21.99 15.68 -11.98
CA CYS A 262 -21.02 15.00 -11.13
C CYS A 262 -20.62 13.63 -11.70
N ILE A 263 -21.59 12.84 -12.17
CA ILE A 263 -21.34 11.52 -12.75
C ILE A 263 -20.63 11.63 -14.10
N CYS A 264 -20.94 12.64 -14.91
CA CYS A 264 -20.18 12.94 -16.13
C CYS A 264 -18.70 13.21 -15.81
N TRP A 265 -18.41 13.97 -14.76
CA TRP A 265 -17.03 14.20 -14.30
C TRP A 265 -16.35 12.90 -13.84
N PHE A 266 -17.01 12.10 -12.99
CA PHE A 266 -16.45 10.81 -12.55
C PHE A 266 -16.23 9.83 -13.69
N SER A 267 -17.15 9.80 -14.66
CA SER A 267 -17.03 8.96 -15.85
C SER A 267 -15.88 9.43 -16.72
N PHE A 268 -15.74 10.74 -16.93
CA PHE A 268 -14.62 11.33 -17.65
C PHE A 268 -13.28 10.95 -17.01
N GLU A 269 -13.16 11.13 -15.70
CA GLU A 269 -11.99 10.73 -14.92
C GLU A 269 -11.66 9.23 -15.06
N LEU A 270 -12.65 8.35 -14.89
CA LEU A 270 -12.47 6.91 -15.00
C LEU A 270 -12.05 6.51 -16.42
N VAL A 271 -12.70 7.08 -17.44
CA VAL A 271 -12.38 6.82 -18.85
C VAL A 271 -10.98 7.31 -19.19
N MET A 272 -10.60 8.53 -18.78
CA MET A 272 -9.26 9.06 -19.04
C MET A 272 -8.18 8.20 -18.39
N ARG A 273 -8.38 7.77 -17.14
CA ARG A 273 -7.47 6.82 -16.47
C ARG A 273 -7.45 5.48 -17.19
N PHE A 274 -8.61 4.91 -17.52
CA PHE A 274 -8.68 3.64 -18.23
C PHE A 274 -7.96 3.68 -19.57
N LEU A 275 -8.16 4.73 -20.39
CA LEU A 275 -7.49 4.91 -21.68
C LEU A 275 -5.98 5.07 -21.50
N CYS A 276 -5.54 5.80 -20.47
CA CYS A 276 -4.13 6.06 -20.22
C CYS A 276 -3.42 4.96 -19.41
N ALA A 277 -4.14 3.98 -18.86
CA ALA A 277 -3.55 2.93 -18.04
C ALA A 277 -2.52 2.07 -18.80
N PRO A 278 -1.39 1.70 -18.14
CA PRO A 278 -0.34 0.85 -18.70
C PRO A 278 -0.83 -0.57 -19.01
N SER A 279 -1.69 -1.13 -18.15
CA SER A 279 -2.32 -2.45 -18.32
C SER A 279 -3.79 -2.37 -17.98
N LYS A 280 -4.66 -2.78 -18.92
CA LYS A 280 -6.12 -2.72 -18.75
C LYS A 280 -6.64 -3.77 -17.76
N VAL A 281 -6.01 -4.94 -17.70
CA VAL A 281 -6.40 -6.01 -16.77
C VAL A 281 -6.02 -5.65 -15.34
N HIS A 282 -4.81 -5.10 -15.15
CA HIS A 282 -4.38 -4.63 -13.85
C HIS A 282 -5.23 -3.46 -13.36
N PHE A 283 -5.66 -2.59 -14.28
CA PHE A 283 -6.54 -1.46 -13.96
C PHE A 283 -7.81 -1.87 -13.21
N PHE A 284 -8.49 -2.94 -13.64
CA PHE A 284 -9.71 -3.42 -12.96
C PHE A 284 -9.43 -4.23 -11.68
N LYS A 285 -8.20 -4.71 -11.48
CA LYS A 285 -7.80 -5.37 -10.23
C LYS A 285 -7.40 -4.38 -9.13
N ASP A 286 -7.08 -3.14 -9.53
CA ASP A 286 -6.73 -2.09 -8.60
C ASP A 286 -7.93 -1.64 -7.77
N PHE A 287 -7.71 -1.53 -6.45
CA PHE A 287 -8.78 -1.25 -5.48
C PHE A 287 -9.36 0.17 -5.65
N MET A 288 -8.53 1.16 -5.97
CA MET A 288 -8.99 2.54 -6.15
C MET A 288 -9.84 2.68 -7.42
N ASN A 289 -9.41 2.04 -8.50
CA ASN A 289 -10.19 2.04 -9.75
C ASN A 289 -11.51 1.26 -9.62
N THR A 290 -11.54 0.23 -8.79
CA THR A 290 -12.77 -0.50 -8.46
C THR A 290 -13.78 0.41 -7.75
N ILE A 291 -13.33 1.22 -6.79
CA ILE A 291 -14.17 2.24 -6.13
C ILE A 291 -14.69 3.26 -7.13
N ASP A 292 -13.83 3.76 -8.04
CA ASP A 292 -14.22 4.71 -9.09
C ASP A 292 -15.32 4.13 -10.00
N PHE A 293 -15.27 2.83 -10.31
CA PHE A 293 -16.31 2.14 -11.08
C PHE A 293 -17.63 2.04 -10.30
N PHE A 294 -17.60 1.58 -9.05
CA PHE A 294 -18.82 1.49 -8.22
C PHE A 294 -19.47 2.85 -7.94
N ALA A 295 -18.70 3.94 -7.96
CA ALA A 295 -19.22 5.29 -7.76
C ALA A 295 -20.17 5.77 -8.90
N ILE A 296 -20.01 5.26 -10.14
CA ILE A 296 -20.83 5.68 -11.30
C ILE A 296 -21.98 4.71 -11.62
N ILE A 297 -21.83 3.43 -11.25
CA ILE A 297 -22.81 2.37 -11.56
C ILE A 297 -24.25 2.72 -11.17
N PRO A 298 -24.53 3.25 -9.95
CA PRO A 298 -25.91 3.50 -9.54
C PRO A 298 -26.67 4.45 -10.48
N TYR A 299 -26.00 5.45 -11.03
CA TYR A 299 -26.62 6.40 -11.95
C TYR A 299 -27.03 5.73 -13.26
N PHE A 300 -26.12 4.97 -13.88
CA PHE A 300 -26.40 4.28 -15.13
C PHE A 300 -27.47 3.20 -15.00
N ILE A 301 -27.51 2.49 -13.85
CA ILE A 301 -28.60 1.55 -13.57
C ILE A 301 -29.93 2.29 -13.48
N THR A 302 -30.03 3.36 -12.68
CA THR A 302 -31.26 4.14 -12.54
C THR A 302 -31.74 4.68 -13.90
N LEU A 303 -30.83 5.32 -14.66
CA LEU A 303 -31.15 5.86 -15.98
C LEU A 303 -31.63 4.78 -16.96
N GLY A 304 -30.97 3.61 -16.96
CA GLY A 304 -31.37 2.47 -17.77
C GLY A 304 -32.75 1.93 -17.39
N THR A 305 -33.07 1.88 -16.09
CA THR A 305 -34.40 1.46 -15.63
C THR A 305 -35.51 2.43 -16.00
N GLU A 306 -35.26 3.75 -15.93
CA GLU A 306 -36.26 4.76 -16.33
C GLU A 306 -36.50 4.74 -17.85
N LEU A 307 -35.44 4.61 -18.67
CA LEU A 307 -35.58 4.51 -20.12
C LEU A 307 -36.30 3.22 -20.58
N ALA A 308 -36.16 2.13 -19.81
CA ALA A 308 -36.85 0.87 -20.10
C ALA A 308 -38.36 0.95 -19.82
N LYS A 309 -38.78 1.71 -18.79
CA LYS A 309 -40.22 1.94 -18.49
C LYS A 309 -40.92 2.64 -19.65
N ASP A 310 -40.26 3.61 -20.28
CA ASP A 310 -40.82 4.43 -21.36
C ASP A 310 -41.09 3.62 -22.65
N LYS A 311 -40.45 2.46 -22.80
CA LYS A 311 -40.66 1.52 -23.93
C LYS A 311 -41.77 0.49 -23.69
N GLY A 312 -42.61 0.67 -22.66
CA GLY A 312 -43.75 -0.20 -22.37
C GLY A 312 -43.38 -1.60 -21.86
N THR A 313 -42.11 -1.84 -21.53
CA THR A 313 -41.69 -3.06 -20.83
C THR A 313 -41.96 -2.87 -19.35
N GLN A 314 -42.81 -3.70 -18.76
CA GLN A 314 -43.04 -3.69 -17.30
C GLN A 314 -41.68 -3.79 -16.61
N PRO A 315 -41.29 -2.85 -15.73
CA PRO A 315 -40.01 -2.90 -15.06
C PRO A 315 -39.96 -4.18 -14.21
N SER A 316 -39.16 -5.15 -14.64
CA SER A 316 -38.89 -6.39 -13.88
C SER A 316 -38.07 -6.14 -12.62
N VAL A 317 -37.59 -4.89 -12.46
CA VAL A 317 -36.79 -4.43 -11.33
C VAL A 317 -37.73 -3.90 -10.25
N SER A 318 -37.74 -4.59 -9.10
CA SER A 318 -38.56 -4.19 -7.94
C SER A 318 -38.17 -2.79 -7.42
N LEU A 319 -39.16 -2.04 -6.93
CA LEU A 319 -38.93 -0.75 -6.24
C LEU A 319 -37.94 -0.90 -5.06
N ALA A 320 -37.87 -2.09 -4.44
CA ALA A 320 -36.89 -2.41 -3.41
C ALA A 320 -35.45 -2.40 -3.95
N LEU A 321 -35.21 -2.93 -5.15
CA LEU A 321 -33.88 -2.91 -5.75
C LEU A 321 -33.42 -1.49 -6.07
N ILE A 322 -34.32 -0.63 -6.55
CA ILE A 322 -34.02 0.80 -6.81
C ILE A 322 -33.60 1.52 -5.51
N ARG A 323 -34.24 1.22 -4.37
CA ARG A 323 -33.84 1.78 -3.07
C ARG A 323 -32.44 1.32 -2.65
N VAL A 324 -32.11 0.04 -2.84
CA VAL A 324 -30.76 -0.48 -2.55
C VAL A 324 -29.71 0.17 -3.45
N ILE A 325 -30.01 0.36 -4.74
CA ILE A 325 -29.09 1.04 -5.68
C ILE A 325 -28.81 2.48 -5.24
N ARG A 326 -29.78 3.20 -4.68
CA ARG A 326 -29.55 4.55 -4.11
C ARG A 326 -28.56 4.51 -2.94
N LEU A 327 -28.57 3.48 -2.09
CA LEU A 327 -27.60 3.33 -1.00
C LEU A 327 -26.17 3.12 -1.52
N VAL A 328 -26.01 2.42 -2.65
CA VAL A 328 -24.69 2.21 -3.29
C VAL A 328 -24.03 3.55 -3.65
N ARG A 329 -24.80 4.62 -3.91
CA ARG A 329 -24.26 5.97 -4.15
C ARG A 329 -23.40 6.48 -2.99
N VAL A 330 -23.64 6.03 -1.76
CA VAL A 330 -22.83 6.44 -0.59
C VAL A 330 -21.37 5.99 -0.73
N PHE A 331 -21.10 4.89 -1.45
CA PHE A 331 -19.73 4.38 -1.64
C PHE A 331 -18.81 5.35 -2.39
N ARG A 332 -19.34 6.32 -3.14
CA ARG A 332 -18.51 7.36 -3.76
C ARG A 332 -17.73 8.21 -2.74
N ILE A 333 -18.11 8.20 -1.45
CA ILE A 333 -17.30 8.80 -0.38
C ILE A 333 -15.89 8.21 -0.35
N PHE A 334 -15.76 6.91 -0.65
CA PHE A 334 -14.47 6.23 -0.69
C PHE A 334 -13.58 6.70 -1.85
N LYS A 335 -14.12 7.43 -2.84
CA LYS A 335 -13.30 8.07 -3.90
C LYS A 335 -12.34 9.10 -3.31
N LEU A 336 -12.66 9.69 -2.15
CA LEU A 336 -11.74 10.55 -1.40
C LEU A 336 -10.45 9.83 -0.99
N SER A 337 -10.44 8.49 -0.91
CA SER A 337 -9.23 7.72 -0.58
C SER A 337 -8.08 7.96 -1.55
N ARG A 338 -8.36 8.24 -2.83
CA ARG A 338 -7.31 8.59 -3.80
C ARG A 338 -6.59 9.88 -3.44
N HIS A 339 -7.29 10.82 -2.81
CA HIS A 339 -6.78 12.15 -2.45
C HIS A 339 -6.43 12.27 -0.96
N SER A 340 -6.62 11.22 -0.17
CA SER A 340 -6.35 11.20 1.27
C SER A 340 -5.37 10.08 1.61
N LYS A 341 -4.10 10.47 1.85
CA LYS A 341 -3.07 9.55 2.35
C LYS A 341 -3.51 8.84 3.63
N GLY A 342 -4.15 9.56 4.55
CA GLY A 342 -4.69 8.98 5.78
C GLY A 342 -5.69 7.84 5.55
N LEU A 343 -6.58 7.98 4.56
CA LEU A 343 -7.55 6.92 4.23
C LEU A 343 -6.89 5.72 3.52
N GLN A 344 -5.81 5.94 2.77
CA GLN A 344 -4.99 4.86 2.20
C GLN A 344 -4.25 4.08 3.31
N ILE A 345 -3.63 4.80 4.26
CA ILE A 345 -2.97 4.22 5.43
C ILE A 345 -3.97 3.42 6.26
N LEU A 346 -5.17 3.95 6.49
CA LEU A 346 -6.25 3.22 7.17
C LEU A 346 -6.60 1.92 6.42
N GLY A 347 -6.75 1.98 5.09
CA GLY A 347 -7.02 0.81 4.27
C GLY A 347 -5.93 -0.27 4.35
N GLN A 348 -4.65 0.13 4.30
CA GLN A 348 -3.51 -0.78 4.47
C GLN A 348 -3.48 -1.39 5.87
N THR A 349 -3.73 -0.58 6.89
CA THR A 349 -3.81 -1.02 8.30
C THR A 349 -4.90 -2.05 8.50
N LEU A 350 -6.11 -1.80 7.97
CA LEU A 350 -7.23 -2.73 8.06
C LEU A 350 -6.93 -4.03 7.33
N LYS A 351 -6.31 -3.97 6.14
CA LYS A 351 -5.89 -5.15 5.37
C LYS A 351 -4.87 -5.99 6.15
N ALA A 352 -3.88 -5.35 6.76
CA ALA A 352 -2.86 -6.02 7.58
C ALA A 352 -3.45 -6.58 8.88
N SER A 353 -4.46 -5.92 9.43
CA SER A 353 -5.09 -6.28 10.72
C SER A 353 -6.38 -7.09 10.56
N LEU A 354 -6.63 -7.71 9.40
CA LEU A 354 -7.88 -8.45 9.13
C LEU A 354 -8.05 -9.62 10.11
N ARG A 355 -6.96 -10.25 10.54
CA ARG A 355 -7.00 -11.37 11.50
C ARG A 355 -7.47 -10.89 12.88
N GLU A 356 -6.92 -9.79 13.35
CA GLU A 356 -7.21 -9.17 14.63
C GLU A 356 -8.65 -8.61 14.65
N LEU A 357 -9.07 -7.99 13.55
CA LEU A 357 -10.44 -7.52 13.37
C LEU A 357 -11.44 -8.68 13.35
N ALA A 358 -11.11 -9.78 12.67
CA ALA A 358 -11.94 -10.98 12.68
C ALA A 358 -12.06 -11.60 14.09
N LEU A 359 -10.96 -11.61 14.86
CA LEU A 359 -10.98 -12.06 16.26
C LEU A 359 -11.84 -11.14 17.15
N LEU A 360 -11.77 -9.82 16.96
CA LEU A 360 -12.64 -8.86 17.67
C LEU A 360 -14.12 -9.15 17.41
N ILE A 361 -14.50 -9.28 16.14
CA ILE A 361 -15.89 -9.58 15.74
C ILE A 361 -16.33 -10.93 16.29
N PHE A 362 -15.45 -11.93 16.29
CA PHE A 362 -15.74 -13.26 16.82
C PHE A 362 -16.02 -13.24 18.33
N PHE A 363 -15.18 -12.57 19.13
CA PHE A 363 -15.42 -12.46 20.58
C PHE A 363 -16.64 -11.61 20.90
N LEU A 364 -16.86 -10.53 20.15
CA LEU A 364 -18.08 -9.72 20.29
C LEU A 364 -19.33 -10.55 20.00
N PHE A 365 -19.31 -11.36 18.94
CA PHE A 365 -20.43 -12.24 18.58
C PHE A 365 -20.74 -13.28 19.66
N ILE A 366 -19.70 -13.92 20.23
CA ILE A 366 -19.88 -14.85 21.36
C ILE A 366 -20.46 -14.12 22.57
N GLY A 367 -19.94 -12.95 22.90
CA GLY A 367 -20.42 -12.14 24.01
C GLY A 367 -21.88 -11.74 23.85
N VAL A 368 -22.27 -11.28 22.65
CA VAL A 368 -23.65 -10.93 22.32
C VAL A 368 -24.58 -12.12 22.54
N ILE A 369 -24.26 -13.30 21.98
CA ILE A 369 -25.11 -14.49 22.17
C ILE A 369 -25.23 -14.86 23.65
N LEU A 370 -24.10 -14.87 24.38
CA LEU A 370 -24.05 -15.28 25.77
C LEU A 370 -24.84 -14.33 26.69
N PHE A 371 -24.57 -13.02 26.61
CA PHE A 371 -25.21 -12.04 27.49
C PHE A 371 -26.67 -11.79 27.12
N SER A 372 -27.03 -11.83 25.84
CA SER A 372 -28.44 -11.73 25.43
C SER A 372 -29.27 -12.92 25.89
N SER A 373 -28.70 -14.14 25.86
CA SER A 373 -29.39 -15.32 26.39
C SER A 373 -29.54 -15.24 27.91
N ALA A 374 -28.49 -14.83 28.63
CA ALA A 374 -28.51 -14.71 30.07
C ALA A 374 -29.50 -13.64 30.57
N VAL A 375 -29.52 -12.46 29.95
CA VAL A 375 -30.44 -11.38 30.35
C VAL A 375 -31.90 -11.74 30.02
N TYR A 376 -32.13 -12.42 28.89
CA TYR A 376 -33.46 -12.89 28.51
C TYR A 376 -34.03 -13.80 29.60
N PHE A 377 -33.30 -14.86 29.99
CA PHE A 377 -33.77 -15.76 31.04
C PHE A 377 -33.84 -15.11 32.42
N ALA A 378 -33.09 -14.03 32.68
CA ALA A 378 -33.18 -13.29 33.94
C ALA A 378 -34.39 -12.35 34.00
N GLU A 379 -34.90 -11.88 32.84
CA GLU A 379 -35.97 -10.86 32.76
C GLU A 379 -37.30 -11.41 32.22
N VAL A 380 -37.34 -12.63 31.68
CA VAL A 380 -38.53 -13.20 31.00
C VAL A 380 -39.77 -13.25 31.90
N ASP A 381 -39.60 -13.41 33.20
CA ASP A 381 -40.70 -13.46 34.18
C ASP A 381 -41.24 -12.08 34.56
N SER A 382 -40.61 -10.98 34.11
CA SER A 382 -41.07 -9.62 34.38
C SER A 382 -42.10 -9.16 33.34
N PRO A 383 -43.33 -8.76 33.76
CA PRO A 383 -44.42 -8.44 32.84
C PRO A 383 -44.21 -7.16 32.00
N LYS A 384 -43.20 -6.35 32.31
CA LYS A 384 -42.87 -5.10 31.59
C LYS A 384 -41.50 -5.15 30.90
N THR A 385 -40.93 -6.33 30.77
CA THR A 385 -39.59 -6.48 30.18
C THR A 385 -39.55 -6.05 28.71
N ALA A 386 -38.50 -5.33 28.33
CA ALA A 386 -38.18 -5.06 26.93
C ALA A 386 -37.54 -6.27 26.24
N PHE A 387 -37.15 -7.31 26.98
CA PHE A 387 -36.46 -8.49 26.47
C PHE A 387 -37.45 -9.56 25.99
N THR A 388 -38.13 -9.33 24.85
CA THR A 388 -39.15 -10.28 24.38
C THR A 388 -38.57 -11.53 23.71
N SER A 389 -37.38 -11.42 23.11
CA SER A 389 -36.68 -12.53 22.47
C SER A 389 -35.16 -12.37 22.53
N ILE A 390 -34.42 -13.48 22.40
CA ILE A 390 -32.94 -13.45 22.40
C ILE A 390 -32.39 -12.58 21.25
N PRO A 391 -32.90 -12.65 20.00
CA PRO A 391 -32.43 -11.77 18.93
C PRO A 391 -32.70 -10.28 19.18
N GLU A 392 -33.82 -9.93 19.81
CA GLU A 392 -34.08 -8.54 20.21
C GLU A 392 -33.10 -8.09 21.31
N ALA A 393 -32.78 -8.98 22.25
CA ALA A 393 -31.76 -8.74 23.26
C ALA A 393 -30.33 -8.61 22.68
N PHE A 394 -30.07 -8.99 21.42
CA PHE A 394 -28.77 -8.72 20.76
C PHE A 394 -28.49 -7.23 20.66
N TRP A 395 -29.52 -6.42 20.39
CA TRP A 395 -29.38 -4.96 20.33
C TRP A 395 -28.86 -4.40 21.66
N TRP A 396 -29.52 -4.78 22.77
CA TRP A 396 -29.08 -4.39 24.11
C TRP A 396 -27.64 -4.84 24.42
N ALA A 397 -27.28 -6.09 24.08
CA ALA A 397 -25.94 -6.60 24.36
C ALA A 397 -24.86 -5.87 23.53
N VAL A 398 -25.08 -5.61 22.25
CA VAL A 398 -24.14 -4.83 21.42
C VAL A 398 -23.96 -3.42 21.98
N VAL A 399 -25.06 -2.73 22.29
CA VAL A 399 -25.06 -1.36 22.84
C VAL A 399 -24.38 -1.29 24.21
N SER A 400 -24.57 -2.31 25.05
CA SER A 400 -23.97 -2.40 26.39
C SER A 400 -22.49 -2.77 26.33
N MET A 401 -22.10 -3.75 25.51
CA MET A 401 -20.71 -4.19 25.36
C MET A 401 -19.83 -3.12 24.72
N THR A 402 -20.39 -2.32 23.81
CA THR A 402 -19.71 -1.17 23.20
C THR A 402 -19.76 0.09 24.05
N THR A 403 -20.37 0.02 25.25
CA THR A 403 -20.50 1.13 26.21
C THR A 403 -21.29 2.34 25.67
N VAL A 404 -22.10 2.16 24.63
CA VAL A 404 -22.95 3.23 24.06
C VAL A 404 -24.10 3.55 25.00
N GLY A 405 -24.83 2.53 25.47
CA GLY A 405 -25.83 2.67 26.52
C GLY A 405 -26.98 3.66 26.24
N TYR A 406 -27.71 3.50 25.12
CA TYR A 406 -28.83 4.39 24.76
C TYR A 406 -29.93 4.48 25.85
N GLY A 407 -30.15 3.42 26.62
CA GLY A 407 -31.14 3.38 27.71
C GLY A 407 -32.57 3.06 27.26
N ASP A 408 -32.76 2.69 25.99
CA ASP A 408 -34.01 2.22 25.41
C ASP A 408 -34.38 0.80 25.88
N MET A 409 -33.38 -0.04 26.17
CA MET A 409 -33.54 -1.35 26.81
C MET A 409 -32.64 -1.44 28.05
N TYR A 410 -33.17 -1.92 29.17
CA TYR A 410 -32.39 -2.16 30.39
C TYR A 410 -33.06 -3.22 31.29
N PRO A 411 -32.27 -4.02 32.04
CA PRO A 411 -32.81 -5.00 32.97
C PRO A 411 -33.37 -4.34 34.24
N GLU A 412 -34.54 -4.78 34.68
CA GLU A 412 -35.19 -4.29 35.90
C GLU A 412 -34.88 -5.19 37.10
N THR A 413 -34.76 -6.51 36.87
CA THR A 413 -34.53 -7.50 37.93
C THR A 413 -33.10 -7.42 38.47
N VAL A 414 -32.92 -7.95 39.68
CA VAL A 414 -31.58 -8.04 40.30
C VAL A 414 -30.68 -8.96 39.46
N GLY A 415 -31.21 -10.07 38.93
CA GLY A 415 -30.47 -11.01 38.08
C GLY A 415 -30.00 -10.35 36.79
N GLY A 416 -30.90 -9.65 36.09
CA GLY A 416 -30.56 -8.94 34.86
C GLY A 416 -29.55 -7.81 35.11
N LYS A 417 -29.63 -7.09 36.24
CA LYS A 417 -28.62 -6.08 36.62
C LYS A 417 -27.23 -6.68 36.86
N LEU A 418 -27.14 -7.86 37.48
CA LEU A 418 -25.87 -8.59 37.62
C LEU A 418 -25.31 -8.99 36.26
N VAL A 419 -26.15 -9.53 35.37
CA VAL A 419 -25.76 -9.87 33.99
C VAL A 419 -25.30 -8.64 33.23
N GLY A 420 -26.03 -7.52 33.32
CA GLY A 420 -25.67 -6.25 32.69
C GLY A 420 -24.34 -5.70 33.20
N SER A 421 -24.07 -5.81 34.51
CA SER A 421 -22.78 -5.41 35.08
C SER A 421 -21.63 -6.24 34.52
N MET A 422 -21.80 -7.57 34.43
CA MET A 422 -20.80 -8.45 33.83
C MET A 422 -20.63 -8.20 32.33
N CYS A 423 -21.72 -7.94 31.62
CA CYS A 423 -21.75 -7.63 30.18
C CYS A 423 -20.92 -6.38 29.86
N ALA A 424 -21.11 -5.30 30.64
CA ALA A 424 -20.35 -4.05 30.45
C ALA A 424 -18.85 -4.27 30.67
N ILE A 425 -18.45 -4.96 31.74
CA ILE A 425 -17.05 -5.27 32.03
C ILE A 425 -16.44 -6.14 30.92
N ALA A 426 -17.15 -7.20 30.52
CA ALA A 426 -16.70 -8.10 29.46
C ALA A 426 -16.58 -7.40 28.10
N GLY A 427 -17.48 -6.47 27.78
CA GLY A 427 -17.45 -5.66 26.57
C GLY A 427 -16.21 -4.78 26.48
N VAL A 428 -15.90 -4.03 27.55
CA VAL A 428 -14.68 -3.20 27.64
C VAL A 428 -13.43 -4.07 27.46
N LEU A 429 -13.36 -5.20 28.17
CA LEU A 429 -12.22 -6.13 28.03
C LEU A 429 -12.10 -6.66 26.61
N THR A 430 -13.21 -7.09 26.00
CA THR A 430 -13.23 -7.65 24.63
C THR A 430 -12.73 -6.65 23.59
N ILE A 431 -13.15 -5.39 23.69
CA ILE A 431 -12.72 -4.34 22.75
C ILE A 431 -11.27 -3.92 23.03
N SER A 432 -10.84 -3.91 24.30
CA SER A 432 -9.49 -3.46 24.68
C SER A 432 -8.35 -4.36 24.20
N LEU A 433 -8.60 -5.65 23.91
CA LEU A 433 -7.53 -6.60 23.54
C LEU A 433 -7.04 -6.44 22.09
N PRO A 434 -7.91 -6.37 21.05
CA PRO A 434 -7.43 -6.30 19.66
C PRO A 434 -7.08 -4.88 19.21
N VAL A 435 -7.69 -3.84 19.83
CA VAL A 435 -7.49 -2.44 19.44
C VAL A 435 -6.02 -1.99 19.51
N PRO A 436 -5.23 -2.28 20.56
CA PRO A 436 -3.81 -1.91 20.62
C PRO A 436 -2.99 -2.46 19.44
N VAL A 437 -3.30 -3.67 18.97
CA VAL A 437 -2.61 -4.27 17.81
C VAL A 437 -2.95 -3.51 16.53
N ILE A 438 -4.23 -3.19 16.32
CA ILE A 438 -4.67 -2.38 15.18
C ILE A 438 -4.03 -0.98 15.22
N VAL A 439 -3.96 -0.36 16.40
CA VAL A 439 -3.32 0.95 16.60
C VAL A 439 -1.82 0.87 16.36
N SER A 440 -1.15 -0.20 16.79
CA SER A 440 0.27 -0.42 16.51
C SER A 440 0.54 -0.55 15.02
N ASN A 441 -0.30 -1.30 14.29
CA ASN A 441 -0.20 -1.41 12.83
C ASN A 441 -0.47 -0.06 12.15
N PHE A 442 -1.46 0.71 12.63
CA PHE A 442 -1.73 2.05 12.12
C PHE A 442 -0.52 2.97 12.29
N SER A 443 0.04 3.01 13.50
CA SER A 443 1.22 3.81 13.82
C SER A 443 2.41 3.42 12.94
N TYR A 444 2.64 2.11 12.73
CA TYR A 444 3.67 1.61 11.83
C TYR A 444 3.49 2.11 10.39
N PHE A 445 2.30 1.94 9.78
CA PHE A 445 2.07 2.39 8.41
C PHE A 445 2.05 3.92 8.27
N TYR A 446 1.60 4.62 9.30
CA TYR A 446 1.60 6.08 9.34
C TYR A 446 3.02 6.63 9.35
N HIS A 447 3.87 6.20 10.29
CA HIS A 447 5.27 6.64 10.35
C HIS A 447 6.05 6.26 9.10
N ARG A 448 5.82 5.06 8.55
CA ARG A 448 6.49 4.62 7.33
C ARG A 448 6.20 5.53 6.13
N GLU A 449 4.96 5.96 5.94
CA GLU A 449 4.61 6.87 4.83
C GLU A 449 5.20 8.27 5.06
N THR A 450 5.19 8.76 6.31
CA THR A 450 5.76 10.08 6.65
C THR A 450 7.29 10.11 6.51
N GLU A 451 8.02 9.08 6.97
CA GLU A 451 9.50 9.04 6.90
C GLU A 451 10.02 8.85 5.48
N CYS A 452 9.29 8.13 4.61
CA CYS A 452 9.63 8.03 3.20
C CYS A 452 9.59 9.39 2.48
N GLU A 453 8.64 10.26 2.86
CA GLU A 453 8.52 11.61 2.30
C GLU A 453 9.74 12.47 2.67
N ASP A 454 10.15 12.44 3.94
CA ASP A 454 11.34 13.14 4.42
C ASP A 454 12.63 12.65 3.73
N THR A 455 12.78 11.33 3.54
CA THR A 455 13.99 10.74 2.94
C THR A 455 14.17 11.17 1.48
N THR A 456 13.07 11.37 0.74
CA THR A 456 13.15 11.91 -0.64
C THR A 456 13.59 13.37 -0.71
N GLU A 457 13.39 14.14 0.37
CA GLU A 457 13.75 15.56 0.42
C GLU A 457 15.26 15.77 0.70
N PHE A 458 15.91 14.86 1.43
CA PHE A 458 17.34 14.97 1.80
C PHE A 458 18.34 14.45 0.75
N GLN A 459 17.88 13.80 -0.32
CA GLN A 459 18.78 13.20 -1.32
C GLN A 459 19.19 14.21 -2.41
N HIS A 460 19.91 15.29 -2.06
CA HIS A 460 20.56 16.16 -3.05
C HIS A 460 21.75 16.99 -2.50
N VAL A 461 22.83 16.33 -2.07
CA VAL A 461 24.18 16.95 -2.12
C VAL A 461 25.21 15.88 -2.50
N SER A 462 25.39 15.68 -3.81
CA SER A 462 26.59 15.00 -4.32
C SER A 462 27.75 15.99 -4.27
N THR A 463 28.65 15.90 -3.29
CA THR A 463 29.93 16.61 -3.33
C THR A 463 30.85 15.91 -4.32
N SER A 464 30.64 16.16 -5.62
CA SER A 464 31.66 15.93 -6.65
C SER A 464 32.69 17.06 -6.59
N LEU A 465 33.51 17.06 -5.54
CA LEU A 465 34.80 17.72 -5.53
C LEU A 465 35.84 16.60 -5.48
N TRP A 466 36.97 16.77 -6.17
CA TRP A 466 38.11 15.84 -6.26
C TRP A 466 38.17 14.82 -7.40
N GLU A 467 37.57 15.09 -8.56
CA GLU A 467 37.93 14.35 -9.78
C GLU A 467 38.01 15.31 -10.96
N ASN A 468 39.04 16.16 -10.94
CA ASN A 468 39.68 16.78 -12.11
C ASN A 468 40.89 17.56 -11.61
N ASN A 469 42.01 16.87 -11.48
CA ASN A 469 43.36 17.42 -11.59
C ASN A 469 44.25 16.24 -11.98
N GLN A 470 44.21 15.91 -13.27
CA GLN A 470 45.20 15.06 -13.88
C GLN A 470 46.04 15.95 -14.78
N GLU A 471 47.34 15.87 -14.51
CA GLU A 471 48.49 16.54 -15.11
C GLU A 471 48.39 16.68 -16.63
N ASP A 472 48.69 17.87 -17.15
CA ASP A 472 49.20 18.03 -18.52
C ASP A 472 50.36 19.04 -18.48
N ASP A 473 51.58 18.50 -18.61
CA ASP A 473 52.82 19.22 -18.87
C ASP A 473 52.92 19.48 -20.39
N GLY A 474 53.33 20.69 -20.79
CA GLY A 474 53.90 20.91 -22.12
C GLY A 474 53.58 22.23 -22.81
N ASP A 475 54.44 23.22 -22.55
CA ASP A 475 55.12 24.15 -23.47
C ASP A 475 54.48 24.71 -24.76
N ASP A 476 54.77 26.02 -24.92
CA ASP A 476 55.11 26.79 -26.13
C ASP A 476 54.10 27.85 -26.67
N ASP A 477 54.54 29.10 -26.46
CA ASP A 477 54.56 30.29 -27.33
C ASP A 477 53.45 30.52 -28.38
N VAL A 478 52.89 31.74 -28.37
CA VAL A 478 52.96 32.73 -29.48
C VAL A 478 52.15 33.98 -29.11
N MET A 479 52.75 35.14 -29.36
CA MET A 479 52.13 36.47 -29.30
C MET A 479 51.22 36.73 -30.50
N ASP A 480 50.11 37.45 -30.31
CA ASP A 480 49.77 38.55 -31.23
C ASP A 480 48.84 39.58 -30.57
N GLU A 481 49.07 40.82 -30.97
CA GLU A 481 48.44 42.08 -30.58
C GLU A 481 46.99 42.22 -31.07
N GLY A 482 46.28 43.20 -30.50
CA GLY A 482 45.45 44.07 -31.33
C GLY A 482 44.03 44.35 -30.83
N THR A 483 43.93 45.39 -29.99
CA THR A 483 42.95 46.53 -30.09
C THR A 483 41.45 46.23 -30.20
N GLY A 484 40.53 46.84 -29.45
CA GLY A 484 40.55 47.98 -28.53
C GLY A 484 39.20 48.03 -27.81
N ASN A 485 39.18 48.41 -26.54
CA ASN A 485 39.04 49.80 -26.09
C ASN A 485 37.61 50.34 -26.17
N THR A 486 36.88 50.23 -25.06
CA THR A 486 36.26 51.33 -24.29
C THR A 486 35.85 50.69 -22.95
N GLY A 487 36.05 51.25 -21.77
CA GLY A 487 36.65 52.48 -21.30
C GLY A 487 36.48 52.47 -19.78
N ASP A 488 37.62 52.56 -19.09
CA ASP A 488 37.85 53.14 -17.76
C ASP A 488 37.00 52.81 -16.52
N SER A 489 37.71 52.14 -15.59
CA SER A 489 38.05 52.65 -14.25
C SER A 489 37.00 52.60 -13.12
N ALA A 490 37.05 51.50 -12.35
CA ALA A 490 37.45 51.38 -10.91
C ALA A 490 37.21 52.57 -9.92
N PRO A 491 37.17 52.38 -8.57
CA PRO A 491 37.08 51.16 -7.74
C PRO A 491 36.19 51.29 -6.45
N LEU A 492 36.27 50.27 -5.56
CA LEU A 492 36.14 50.29 -4.08
C LEU A 492 34.81 49.92 -3.36
N TYR A 493 34.97 48.88 -2.53
CA TYR A 493 34.35 48.55 -1.22
C TYR A 493 32.91 48.02 -1.10
N GLY A 494 32.78 46.92 -0.35
CA GLY A 494 31.52 46.53 0.31
C GLY A 494 31.46 45.10 0.84
N GLN A 495 32.11 44.83 1.97
CA GLN A 495 31.78 43.69 2.84
C GLN A 495 30.29 43.73 3.24
N SER A 496 29.58 42.60 3.20
CA SER A 496 28.65 42.21 4.27
C SER A 496 28.13 40.78 4.08
N SER A 497 28.36 39.97 5.12
CA SER A 497 27.78 38.65 5.35
C SER A 497 26.26 38.72 5.55
N PRO A 498 25.54 37.59 5.42
CA PRO A 498 24.35 37.36 6.23
C PRO A 498 24.55 36.11 7.11
N LEU A 499 25.02 36.35 8.34
CA LEU A 499 24.74 35.53 9.51
C LEU A 499 23.55 36.19 10.22
N ASN A 500 22.35 35.62 10.08
CA ASN A 500 21.27 35.69 11.07
C ASN A 500 20.03 34.93 10.59
N ARG A 501 19.99 33.62 10.83
CA ARG A 501 18.72 32.89 10.99
C ARG A 501 18.88 31.60 11.80
N THR A 502 19.55 31.68 12.95
CA THR A 502 19.62 30.58 13.92
C THR A 502 19.68 31.15 15.33
N GLN A 503 18.63 31.86 15.75
CA GLN A 503 18.33 32.12 17.16
C GLN A 503 16.83 32.42 17.31
N LEU A 504 15.97 31.42 17.09
CA LEU A 504 14.57 31.52 17.52
C LEU A 504 13.88 30.18 17.82
N ASP A 505 14.56 29.02 17.80
CA ASP A 505 13.89 27.72 17.97
C ASP A 505 14.40 26.87 19.14
N GLN A 506 15.08 27.49 20.11
CA GLN A 506 15.62 26.79 21.29
C GLN A 506 14.80 27.01 22.58
N ARG A 507 13.51 27.34 22.46
CA ARG A 507 12.65 27.61 23.64
C ARG A 507 11.39 26.75 23.83
N GLU A 508 11.13 25.73 23.01
CA GLU A 508 9.92 24.89 23.18
C GLU A 508 10.15 23.37 23.24
N VAL A 509 11.30 22.91 23.74
CA VAL A 509 11.49 21.49 24.05
C VAL A 509 11.97 21.32 25.50
N ASN A 510 11.10 21.66 26.45
CA ASN A 510 11.25 21.24 27.84
C ASN A 510 9.91 21.32 28.58
N LEU A 511 8.93 20.51 28.17
CA LEU A 511 7.78 20.22 29.03
C LEU A 511 7.08 18.94 28.56
N LYS A 512 7.41 17.82 29.22
CA LYS A 512 6.48 16.75 29.69
C LYS A 512 7.27 15.48 30.03
N GLN A 513 7.75 15.41 31.26
CA GLN A 513 7.91 14.13 31.97
C GLN A 513 6.53 13.73 32.52
N PRO A 514 6.09 12.47 32.41
CA PRO A 514 4.94 12.00 33.18
C PRO A 514 5.40 11.64 34.60
N LEU A 515 4.85 12.37 35.58
CA LEU A 515 4.91 12.00 36.99
C LEU A 515 4.15 10.70 37.21
N VAL A 516 4.89 9.69 37.67
CA VAL A 516 4.36 8.53 38.38
C VAL A 516 3.87 9.02 39.74
N THR A 517 2.58 8.88 40.02
CA THR A 517 2.03 9.04 41.37
C THR A 517 1.42 7.72 41.80
N GLN A 518 2.03 7.11 42.82
CA GLN A 518 1.42 6.09 43.64
C GLN A 518 0.20 6.67 44.35
N VAL A 519 -0.96 6.02 44.24
CA VAL A 519 -1.81 5.49 45.33
C VAL A 519 -2.62 4.33 44.77
#